data_AF-A0A506QMS5-F1
#
_entry.id   AF-A0A506QMS5-F1
#
_cell.length_a   1.000
_cell.length_b   1.000
_cell.length_c   1.000
_cell.angle_alpha   90.00
_cell.angle_beta   90.00
_cell.angle_gamma   90.00
#
_symmetry.space_group_name_H-M   'P 1'
#
loop_
_entity.id
_entity.type
_entity.pdbx_description
1 polymer ?
#
loop_
_entity_poly.entity_id
_entity_poly.type
_entity_poly.pdbx_seq_one_letter_code
_entity_poly.pdbx_strand_id
1 'polypeptide(L)'
;MTYHSEAVFAGTDRITSLKADVDALLRQLSEGEYLSVDAFANNWVHLTALYARIQEQMNDRVLMDRLVRTDLLLTADLMAVGRMIMVMNNFLRCTASTR
;
A
#
# COMPACT_ATOMS: atom_id res chain seq x y z
N MET A 1 -32.53 18.74 -4.70
CA MET A 1 -31.76 17.61 -4.14
C MET A 1 -30.46 17.50 -4.95
N THR A 2 -29.46 18.32 -4.62
CA THR A 2 -28.17 18.43 -5.34
C THR A 2 -27.05 18.06 -4.37
N TYR A 3 -26.79 16.76 -4.23
CA TYR A 3 -25.73 16.20 -3.40
C TYR A 3 -25.19 14.94 -4.08
N HIS A 4 -24.54 15.04 -5.24
CA HIS A 4 -23.94 13.86 -5.88
C HIS A 4 -22.66 14.11 -6.69
N SER A 5 -22.32 15.34 -7.07
CA SER A 5 -21.10 15.58 -7.86
C SER A 5 -19.84 15.56 -6.99
N GLU A 6 -19.77 16.40 -5.95
CA GLU A 6 -18.54 16.60 -5.16
C GLU A 6 -18.05 15.33 -4.46
N ALA A 7 -18.95 14.52 -3.88
CA ALA A 7 -18.58 13.27 -3.22
C ALA A 7 -18.06 12.19 -4.20
N VAL A 8 -18.57 12.20 -5.44
CA VAL A 8 -18.12 11.26 -6.49
C VAL A 8 -16.73 11.62 -6.97
N PHE A 9 -16.46 12.92 -7.21
CA PHE A 9 -15.15 13.42 -7.59
C PHE A 9 -14.12 13.21 -6.48
N ALA A 10 -14.44 13.57 -5.23
CA ALA A 10 -13.55 13.34 -4.08
C ALA A 10 -13.19 11.85 -3.89
N GLY A 11 -14.15 10.94 -4.13
CA GLY A 11 -13.85 9.51 -4.07
C GLY A 11 -13.02 8.98 -5.25
N THR A 12 -13.05 9.66 -6.41
CA THR A 12 -12.21 9.32 -7.57
C THR A 12 -10.76 9.76 -7.34
N ASP A 13 -10.57 10.94 -6.76
CA ASP A 13 -9.26 11.46 -6.39
C ASP A 13 -8.60 10.60 -5.30
N ARG A 14 -9.39 10.13 -4.33
CA ARG A 14 -8.90 9.18 -3.30
C ARG A 14 -8.44 7.85 -3.88
N ILE A 15 -9.21 7.26 -4.81
CA ILE A 15 -8.81 6.00 -5.46
C ILE A 15 -7.53 6.20 -6.29
N THR A 16 -7.42 7.32 -7.01
CA THR A 16 -6.24 7.64 -7.81
C THR A 16 -5.00 7.81 -6.94
N SER A 17 -5.14 8.50 -5.81
CA SER A 17 -4.06 8.65 -4.81
C SER A 17 -3.65 7.29 -4.22
N LEU A 18 -4.64 6.48 -3.82
CA LEU A 18 -4.41 5.13 -3.29
C LEU A 18 -3.65 4.25 -4.29
N LYS A 19 -4.02 4.32 -5.56
CA LYS A 19 -3.33 3.60 -6.64
C LYS A 19 -1.87 4.04 -6.78
N ALA A 20 -1.62 5.34 -6.81
CA ALA A 20 -0.26 5.88 -6.90
C ALA A 20 0.60 5.44 -5.71
N ASP A 21 0.04 5.42 -4.49
CA ASP A 21 0.74 4.95 -3.29
C ASP A 21 1.07 3.44 -3.38
N VAL A 22 0.13 2.62 -3.86
CA VAL A 22 0.34 1.18 -4.07
C VAL A 22 1.40 0.92 -5.15
N ASP A 23 1.33 1.61 -6.28
CA ASP A 23 2.29 1.49 -7.38
C ASP A 23 3.70 1.88 -6.93
N ALA A 24 3.82 2.99 -6.18
CA ALA A 24 5.09 3.43 -5.61
C ALA A 24 5.67 2.39 -4.65
N LEU A 25 4.83 1.81 -3.80
CA LEU A 25 5.23 0.76 -2.86
C LEU A 25 5.71 -0.49 -3.59
N LEU A 26 4.91 -1.00 -4.54
CA LEU A 26 5.25 -2.19 -5.31
C LEU A 26 6.55 -1.99 -6.08
N ARG A 27 6.70 -0.85 -6.76
CA ARG A 27 7.92 -0.50 -7.49
C ARG A 27 9.16 -0.52 -6.59
N GLN A 28 9.09 0.09 -5.41
CA GLN A 28 10.22 0.09 -4.48
C GLN A 28 10.54 -1.32 -3.97
N LEU A 29 9.53 -2.18 -3.79
CA LEU A 29 9.74 -3.56 -3.35
C LEU A 29 10.33 -4.45 -4.45
N SER A 30 9.89 -4.29 -5.69
CA SER A 30 10.31 -5.14 -6.81
C SER A 30 11.56 -4.66 -7.53
N GLU A 31 11.77 -3.34 -7.59
CA GLU A 31 12.82 -2.69 -8.40
C GLU A 31 13.78 -1.82 -7.57
N GLY A 32 13.65 -1.81 -6.24
CA GLY A 32 14.63 -1.15 -5.39
C GLY A 32 15.95 -1.90 -5.47
N GLU A 33 16.91 -1.40 -6.24
CA GLU A 33 18.27 -1.95 -6.34
C GLU A 33 19.07 -1.66 -5.06
N TYR A 34 18.70 -2.28 -3.94
CA TYR A 34 19.32 -2.02 -2.64
C TYR A 34 20.73 -2.59 -2.57
N LEU A 35 21.70 -1.74 -2.24
CA LEU A 35 23.13 -2.09 -2.18
C LEU A 35 23.54 -2.83 -0.90
N SER A 36 22.69 -2.83 0.14
CA SER A 36 22.95 -3.53 1.40
C SER A 36 21.66 -3.82 2.18
N VAL A 37 21.75 -4.74 3.15
CA VAL A 37 20.65 -5.06 4.08
C VAL A 37 20.27 -3.84 4.92
N ASP A 38 21.24 -3.04 5.36
CA ASP A 38 20.97 -1.83 6.14
C ASP A 38 20.25 -0.76 5.29
N ALA A 39 20.61 -0.62 4.02
CA ALA A 39 19.91 0.28 3.08
C ALA A 39 18.47 -0.20 2.83
N PHE A 40 18.28 -1.52 2.66
CA PHE A 40 16.95 -2.12 2.58
C PHE A 40 16.13 -1.85 3.85
N ALA A 41 16.70 -2.11 5.03
CA ALA A 41 16.01 -1.93 6.32
C ALA A 41 15.62 -0.46 6.57
N ASN A 42 16.47 0.49 6.17
CA ASN A 42 16.13 1.91 6.23
C ASN A 42 14.97 2.25 5.30
N ASN A 43 14.99 1.78 4.04
CA ASN A 43 13.88 2.02 3.13
C ASN A 43 12.59 1.33 3.60
N TRP A 44 12.72 0.16 4.22
CA TRP A 44 11.61 -0.61 4.77
C TRP A 44 10.79 0.18 5.80
N VAL A 45 11.43 1.03 6.62
CA VAL A 45 10.73 1.93 7.55
C VAL A 45 9.82 2.90 6.79
N HIS A 46 10.27 3.43 5.66
CA HIS A 46 9.47 4.34 4.84
C HIS A 46 8.31 3.62 4.13
N LEU A 47 8.56 2.42 3.61
CA LEU A 47 7.53 1.61 2.95
C LEU A 47 6.44 1.13 3.91
N THR A 48 6.81 0.76 5.14
CA THR A 48 5.83 0.38 6.17
C THR A 48 5.00 1.58 6.63
N ALA A 49 5.59 2.79 6.71
CA ALA A 49 4.84 4.01 6.99
C ALA A 49 3.90 4.45 5.85
N LEU A 50 4.29 4.19 4.59
CA LEU A 50 3.40 4.37 3.44
C LEU A 50 2.23 3.36 3.51
N TYR A 51 2.52 2.10 3.78
CA TYR A 51 1.48 1.08 3.92
C TYR A 51 0.52 1.36 5.08
N ALA A 52 0.97 1.91 6.20
CA ALA A 52 0.09 2.29 7.30
C ALA A 52 -1.00 3.29 6.82
N ARG A 53 -0.61 4.28 6.01
CA ARG A 53 -1.54 5.25 5.40
C ARG A 53 -2.51 4.60 4.41
N ILE A 54 -2.01 3.67 3.59
CA ILE A 54 -2.85 2.84 2.69
C ILE A 54 -3.87 2.05 3.51
N GLN A 55 -3.44 1.41 4.60
CA GLN A 55 -4.29 0.58 5.46
C GLN A 55 -5.38 1.40 6.16
N GLU A 56 -5.09 2.63 6.57
CA GLU A 56 -6.11 3.56 7.10
C GLU A 56 -7.21 3.82 6.06
N GLN A 57 -6.85 3.99 4.79
CA GLN A 57 -7.83 4.12 3.72
C GLN A 57 -8.59 2.81 3.45
N MET A 58 -7.93 1.65 3.56
CA MET A 58 -8.59 0.34 3.43
C MET A 58 -9.64 0.06 4.53
N ASN A 59 -9.54 0.74 5.68
CA ASN A 59 -10.55 0.63 6.73
C ASN A 59 -11.87 1.38 6.39
N ASP A 60 -11.86 2.24 5.37
CA ASP A 60 -13.06 2.89 4.86
C ASP A 60 -13.86 1.90 4.00
N ARG A 61 -14.93 1.35 4.58
CA ARG A 61 -15.78 0.34 3.94
C ARG A 61 -16.47 0.85 2.67
N VAL A 62 -16.79 2.15 2.60
CA VAL A 62 -17.43 2.75 1.42
C VAL A 62 -16.42 2.86 0.29
N LEU A 63 -15.19 3.28 0.60
CA LEU A 63 -14.09 3.30 -0.35
C LEU A 63 -13.79 1.89 -0.88
N MET A 64 -13.73 0.88 0.01
CA MET A 64 -13.42 -0.49 -0.39
C MET A 64 -14.53 -1.15 -1.23
N ASP A 65 -15.81 -0.96 -0.91
CA ASP A 65 -16.90 -1.48 -1.75
C ASP A 65 -16.87 -0.83 -3.14
N ARG A 66 -16.57 0.48 -3.20
CA ARG A 66 -16.37 1.17 -4.49
C ARG A 66 -15.17 0.59 -5.25
N LEU A 67 -14.03 0.42 -4.57
CA LEU A 67 -12.79 -0.10 -5.17
C LEU A 67 -13.00 -1.49 -5.78
N VAL A 68 -13.65 -2.40 -5.06
CA VAL A 68 -13.97 -3.76 -5.54
C VAL A 68 -14.81 -3.73 -6.83
N ARG A 69 -15.72 -2.77 -6.94
CA ARG A 69 -16.60 -2.63 -8.11
C ARG A 69 -15.93 -1.95 -9.30
N THR A 70 -15.01 -1.03 -9.05
CA THR A 70 -14.41 -0.19 -10.11
C THR A 70 -13.03 -0.66 -10.55
N ASP A 71 -12.23 -1.24 -9.66
CA ASP A 71 -10.86 -1.71 -9.92
C ASP A 71 -10.53 -2.91 -9.00
N LEU A 72 -11.00 -4.08 -9.42
CA LEU A 72 -10.77 -5.35 -8.69
C LEU A 72 -9.29 -5.72 -8.63
N LEU A 73 -8.51 -5.36 -9.66
CA LEU A 73 -7.08 -5.66 -9.71
C LEU A 73 -6.33 -4.87 -8.64
N LEU A 74 -6.58 -3.56 -8.54
CA LEU A 74 -6.01 -2.73 -7.48
C LEU A 74 -6.38 -3.24 -6.08
N THR A 75 -7.61 -3.74 -5.91
CA THR A 75 -8.04 -4.37 -4.65
C THR A 75 -7.22 -5.63 -4.34
N ALA A 76 -6.95 -6.47 -5.34
CA ALA A 76 -6.12 -7.65 -5.18
C ALA A 76 -4.67 -7.30 -4.86
N ASP A 77 -4.12 -6.28 -5.52
CA ASP A 77 -2.77 -5.78 -5.29
C ASP A 77 -2.60 -5.25 -3.87
N LEU A 78 -3.56 -4.49 -3.36
CA LEU A 78 -3.58 -4.02 -1.96
C LEU A 78 -3.50 -5.19 -0.96
N MET A 79 -4.29 -6.23 -1.18
CA MET A 79 -4.29 -7.41 -0.31
C MET A 79 -2.99 -8.20 -0.42
N ALA A 80 -2.39 -8.26 -1.62
CA ALA A 80 -1.11 -8.91 -1.85
C ALA A 80 0.04 -8.15 -1.18
N VAL A 81 0.07 -6.82 -1.28
CA VAL A 81 1.02 -5.94 -0.60
C VAL A 81 1.00 -6.17 0.90
N GLY A 82 -0.18 -6.20 1.53
CA GLY A 82 -0.29 -6.47 2.97
C GLY A 82 0.33 -7.80 3.39
N ARG A 83 0.12 -8.86 2.59
CA ARG A 83 0.75 -10.16 2.83
C ARG A 83 2.27 -10.12 2.66
N MET A 84 2.75 -9.46 1.62
CA MET A 84 4.18 -9.32 1.36
C MET A 84 4.90 -8.58 2.48
N ILE A 85 4.25 -7.54 3.04
CA ILE A 85 4.78 -6.80 4.20
C ILE A 85 4.93 -7.69 5.43
N MET A 86 3.96 -8.55 5.71
CA MET A 86 4.08 -9.51 6.81
C MET A 86 5.26 -10.47 6.61
N VAL A 87 5.43 -11.00 5.40
CA VAL A 87 6.54 -11.91 5.06
C VAL A 87 7.89 -11.22 5.23
N MET A 88 8.05 -10.01 4.70
CA MET A 88 9.31 -9.26 4.79
C MET A 88 9.64 -8.80 6.22
N ASN A 89 8.64 -8.40 7.01
CA ASN A 89 8.83 -8.12 8.44
C ASN A 89 9.37 -9.33 9.19
N ASN A 90 8.84 -10.53 8.89
CA ASN A 90 9.34 -11.76 9.50
C ASN A 90 10.78 -12.06 9.08
N PHE A 91 11.10 -11.91 7.79
CA PHE A 91 12.45 -12.09 7.28
C PHE A 91 13.46 -11.15 7.94
N LEU A 92 13.15 -9.85 8.03
CA LEU A 92 14.03 -8.87 8.66
C LEU A 92 14.32 -9.19 10.13
N ARG A 93 13.31 -9.62 10.90
CA ARG A 93 13.52 -10.08 12.29
C ARG A 93 14.51 -11.23 12.38
N CYS A 94 14.41 -12.21 11.47
CA CYS A 94 15.34 -13.33 11.40
C CYS A 94 16.78 -12.84 11.11
N THR A 95 16.97 -11.93 10.15
CA THR A 95 18.30 -11.39 9.83
C THR A 95 18.91 -10.60 10.98
N ALA A 96 18.11 -9.87 11.75
CA ALA A 96 18.58 -9.14 12.93
C ALA A 96 19.00 -10.06 14.08
N SER A 97 18.41 -11.26 14.20
CA SER A 97 18.76 -12.26 15.20
C SER A 97 20.00 -13.10 14.85
N THR A 98 20.53 -12.95 13.63
CA THR A 98 21.68 -13.74 13.14
C THR A 98 23.00 -12.94 13.19
N ARG A 99 23.04 -11.85 13.95
CA ARG A 99 24.26 -11.09 14.27
C ARG A 99 24.89 -11.57 15.57
#